data_AF-A0A348NN97-F1
#
_entry.id   AF-A0A348NN97-F1
#
_cell.length_a   1.000
_cell.length_b   1.000
_cell.length_c   1.000
_cell.angle_alpha   90.00
_cell.angle_beta   90.00
_cell.angle_gamma   90.00
#
_symmetry.space_group_name_H-M   'P 1'
#
loop_
_entity.id
_entity.type
_entity.pdbx_description
1 polymer ?
#
loop_
_entity_poly.entity_id
_entity_poly.type
_entity_poly.pdbx_seq_one_letter_code
_entity_poly.pdbx_strand_id
1 'polypeptide(L)' 'MDGKYHHLLDPISGRPSTRWQSLSVIAPTATQADALSTGLSFASAAQISQIERAHSQLRILKQQ' A
#
# COMPACT_ATOMS: atom_id res chain seq x y z
N MET A 1 -11.40 0.04 21.83
CA MET A 1 -10.17 0.88 21.85
C MET A 1 -9.62 0.79 20.45
N ASP A 2 -10.30 1.43 19.51
CA ASP A 2 -10.19 1.07 18.10
C ASP A 2 -8.99 1.82 17.54
N GLY A 3 -8.00 1.07 17.03
CA GLY A 3 -6.72 1.54 16.49
C GLY A 3 -6.88 2.47 15.29
N LYS A 4 -7.49 3.63 15.52
CA LYS A 4 -7.71 4.72 14.56
C LYS A 4 -6.44 5.48 14.22
N TYR A 5 -5.31 5.12 14.82
CA TYR A 5 -3.98 5.57 14.43
C TYR A 5 -3.32 4.46 13.64
N HIS A 6 -3.35 4.57 12.32
CA HIS A 6 -2.52 3.74 11.46
C HIS A 6 -1.06 4.15 11.69
N HIS A 7 -0.19 3.18 11.99
CA HIS A 7 1.25 3.44 12.19
C HIS A 7 1.96 3.91 10.92
N LEU A 8 1.27 3.83 9.78
CA LEU A 8 1.71 4.38 8.51
C LEU A 8 1.42 5.89 8.46
N LEU A 9 2.50 6.67 8.38
CA LEU A 9 2.44 8.12 8.24
C LEU A 9 2.58 8.49 6.77
N ASP A 10 1.68 9.34 6.28
CA ASP A 10 1.81 9.90 4.94
C ASP A 10 3.04 10.82 4.92
N PRO A 11 4.06 10.54 4.09
CA PRO A 11 5.29 11.33 4.07
C PRO A 11 5.08 12.77 3.61
N ILE A 12 3.98 13.09 2.93
CA ILE A 12 3.68 14.47 2.48
C ILE A 12 3.06 15.30 3.60
N SER A 13 2.13 14.72 4.37
CA SER A 13 1.38 15.43 5.40
C SER A 13 1.85 15.17 6.84
N GLY A 14 2.67 14.13 7.06
CA GLY A 14 3.11 13.66 8.37
C GLY A 14 1.99 13.04 9.22
N ARG A 15 0.81 12.82 8.64
CA ARG A 15 -0.38 12.37 9.38
C ARG A 15 -0.63 10.88 9.19
N PRO A 16 -1.19 10.20 10.21
CA PRO A 16 -1.73 8.85 10.07
C PRO A 16 -2.89 8.86 9.08
N SER A 17 -2.68 8.35 7.86
CA SER A 17 -3.75 8.27 6.86
C SER A 17 -3.48 7.12 5.89
N THR A 18 -4.41 6.21 5.70
CA THR A 18 -4.34 5.20 4.63
C THR A 18 -5.59 5.30 3.78
N ARG A 19 -5.49 4.96 2.49
CA ARG A 19 -6.64 4.93 1.56
C ARG A 19 -7.40 3.61 1.61
N TRP A 20 -6.81 2.58 2.22
CA TRP A 20 -7.30 1.21 2.25
C TRP A 20 -7.32 0.73 3.69
N GLN A 21 -8.31 -0.09 4.06
CA GLN A 21 -8.35 -0.75 5.37
C GLN A 21 -7.21 -1.76 5.51
N SER A 22 -6.92 -2.47 4.43
CA SER A 22 -5.75 -3.33 4.31
C SER A 22 -5.26 -3.40 2.87
N LEU A 23 -3.96 -3.61 2.69
CA LEU A 23 -3.33 -3.81 1.40
C LEU A 23 -2.22 -4.85 1.51
N SER A 24 -2.32 -5.92 0.71
CA SER A 24 -1.33 -6.98 0.63
C SER A 24 -0.64 -6.97 -0.72
N VAL A 25 0.68 -7.19 -0.70
CA VAL A 25 1.50 -7.26 -1.91
C VAL A 25 2.14 -8.63 -2.02
N ILE A 26 1.99 -9.26 -3.17
CA ILE A 26 2.75 -10.46 -3.55
C ILE A 26 3.85 -10.00 -4.51
N ALA A 27 5.10 -10.28 -4.16
CA ALA A 27 6.29 -9.88 -4.92
C ALA A 27 7.37 -10.98 -4.85
N PRO A 28 8.37 -10.99 -5.75
CA PRO A 28 9.45 -11.97 -5.74
C PRO A 28 10.29 -12.00 -4.45
N THR A 29 10.33 -10.89 -3.70
CA THR A 29 11.07 -10.79 -2.45
C THR A 29 10.21 -10.19 -1.34
N ALA A 30 10.47 -10.63 -0.09
CA ALA A 30 9.79 -10.10 1.09
C ALA A 30 10.07 -8.59 1.26
N THR A 31 11.31 -8.14 0.99
CA THR A 31 11.68 -6.72 1.03
C THR A 31 10.83 -5.87 0.08
N GLN A 32 10.59 -6.35 -1.15
CA GLN A 32 9.73 -5.63 -2.09
C GLN A 32 8.28 -5.62 -1.62
N ALA A 33 7.77 -6.75 -1.14
CA ALA A 33 6.40 -6.85 -0.65
C ALA A 33 6.15 -5.87 0.52
N ASP A 34 7.09 -5.79 1.48
CA ASP A 34 7.01 -4.93 2.66
C ASP A 34 7.09 -3.42 2.32
N ALA A 35 8.05 -3.05 1.47
CA ALA A 35 8.19 -1.66 1.02
C ALA A 35 6.97 -1.19 0.21
N LEU A 36 6.46 -2.05 -0.67
CA LEU A 36 5.30 -1.73 -1.51
C LEU A 36 3.99 -1.71 -0.73
N SER A 37 3.75 -2.63 0.20
CA SER A 37 2.54 -2.61 1.03
C SER A 37 2.45 -1.31 1.85
N THR A 38 3.59 -0.86 2.37
CA THR A 38 3.73 0.42 3.08
C THR A 38 3.44 1.62 2.18
N GLY A 39 4.15 1.75 1.05
CA GLY A 39 3.99 2.90 0.16
C GLY A 39 2.63 2.96 -0.55
N LEU A 40 2.09 1.81 -0.96
CA LEU A 40 0.82 1.75 -1.70
C LEU A 40 -0.41 1.92 -0.83
N SER A 41 -0.26 1.84 0.50
CA SER A 41 -1.33 2.15 1.44
C SER A 41 -1.88 3.58 1.28
N PHE A 42 -1.09 4.48 0.66
CA PHE A 42 -1.47 5.86 0.33
C PHE A 42 -1.84 6.07 -1.14
N ALA A 43 -1.60 5.09 -1.99
CA ALA A 43 -1.78 5.18 -3.44
C ALA A 43 -3.26 5.05 -3.84
N SER A 44 -3.66 5.82 -4.84
CA SER A 44 -4.98 5.67 -5.47
C SER A 44 -5.09 4.35 -6.25
N ALA A 45 -6.32 3.92 -6.53
CA ALA A 45 -6.57 2.74 -7.36
C ALA A 45 -5.90 2.83 -8.74
N ALA A 46 -5.88 4.02 -9.33
CA ALA A 46 -5.26 4.25 -10.64
C ALA A 46 -3.73 4.07 -10.61
N GLN A 47 -3.07 4.59 -9.56
CA GLN A 47 -1.62 4.41 -9.35
C GLN A 47 -1.27 2.94 -9.11
N ILE A 48 -2.06 2.22 -8.30
CA ILE A 48 -1.90 0.78 -8.08
C ILE A 48 -1.98 0.03 -9.42
N SER A 49 -3.01 0.28 -10.23
CA SER A 49 -3.16 -0.39 -11.52
C SER A 49 -2.06 -0.04 -12.52
N GLN A 50 -1.47 1.16 -12.45
CA GLN A 50 -0.31 1.51 -13.26
C GLN A 50 0.92 0.68 -12.87
N ILE A 51 1.15 0.48 -11.57
CA ILE A 51 2.27 -0.32 -11.06
C ILE A 51 2.10 -1.80 -11.42
N GLU A 52 0.89 -2.36 -11.30
CA GLU A 52 0.62 -3.75 -11.71
C GLU A 52 0.89 -3.96 -13.21
N ARG A 53 0.56 -2.97 -14.06
CA ARG A 53 0.87 -3.02 -15.50
C ARG A 53 2.37 -2.91 -15.78
N ALA A 54 3.09 -2.10 -15.02
CA ALA A 54 4.53 -1.89 -15.20
C ALA A 54 5.38 -3.06 -14.66
N HIS A 55 4.85 -3.82 -13.70
CA HIS A 55 5.55 -4.91 -13.04
C HIS A 55 4.70 -6.18 -13.00
N SER A 56 4.85 -7.01 -14.03
CA SER A 56 4.06 -8.25 -14.22
C SER A 56 4.21 -9.29 -13.10
N GLN A 57 5.25 -9.17 -12.27
CA GLN A 57 5.50 -10.06 -11.13
C GLN A 57 4.83 -9.60 -9.83
N LEU A 58 4.22 -8.42 -9.82
CA LEU A 58 3.53 -7.88 -8.66
C LEU A 58 2.03 -8.16 -8.75
N ARG A 59 1.44 -8.51 -7.60
CA ARG A 59 -0.02 -8.59 -7.45
C ARG A 59 -0.44 -7.89 -6.17
N ILE A 60 -1.42 -6.98 -6.28
CA ILE A 60 -1.85 -6.13 -5.17
C ILE A 60 -3.30 -6.45 -4.81
N LEU A 61 -3.53 -6.83 -3.55
CA LEU A 61 -4.85 -7.10 -2.99
C LEU A 61 -5.23 -5.94 -2.08
N LYS A 62 -6.36 -5.29 -2.33
CA LYS A 62 -6.82 -4.09 -1.61
C LYS A 62 -8.19 -4.33 -0.99
N GLN A 63 -8.38 -3.91 0.25
CA GLN A 63 -9.68 -3.93 0.94
C GLN A 63 -10.17 -2.49 1.19
N GLN A 64 -11.42 -2.23 0.84
CA GLN A 64 -12.09 -0.93 1.03
C GLN A 64 -12.73 -0.84 2.39
#